data_AF-A0A3C2BU14-F1
#
_entry.id   AF-A0A3C2BU14-F1
#
_cell.length_a   1.000
_cell.length_b   1.000
_cell.length_c   1.000
_cell.angle_alpha   90.00
_cell.angle_beta   90.00
_cell.angle_gamma   90.00
#
_symmetry.space_group_name_H-M   'P 1'
#
loop_
_entity.id
_entity.type
_entity.pdbx_description
1 polymer ?
#
loop_
_entity_poly.entity_id
_entity_poly.type
_entity_poly.pdbx_seq_one_letter_code
_entity_poly.pdbx_strand_id
1 'polypeptide(L)'
;MTAVSPPASFSPSYLRERVQEILSTGSLPPVVQAGHPVLRQHAAAFDGQISAAELQQLIALMRQVTHEAPGVGLAAPQLGIPLQLAVLED
;
A
#
# COMPACT_ATOMS: atom_id res chain seq x y z
N MET A 1 15.74 1.48 23.01
CA MET A 1 15.76 2.81 22.37
C MET A 1 14.90 2.73 21.13
N THR A 2 13.62 3.08 21.19
CA THR A 2 12.72 2.99 20.03
C THR A 2 12.78 4.32 19.30
N ALA A 3 13.67 4.44 18.32
CA ALA A 3 13.56 5.49 17.33
C ALA A 3 12.37 5.14 16.45
N VAL A 4 11.18 5.64 16.81
CA VAL A 4 10.05 5.68 15.87
C VAL A 4 10.50 6.62 14.76
N SER A 5 10.79 6.06 13.58
CA SER A 5 11.04 6.87 12.39
C SER A 5 9.86 7.83 12.22
N PRO A 6 10.08 9.15 12.09
CA PRO A 6 9.00 10.06 11.79
C PRO A 6 8.28 9.61 10.51
N PRO A 7 6.95 9.85 10.39
CA PRO A 7 6.22 9.59 9.15
C PRO A 7 7.01 10.18 7.99
N ALA A 8 7.32 9.37 7.00
CA ALA A 8 7.98 9.89 5.81
C ALA A 8 7.01 10.86 5.14
N SER A 9 7.49 12.07 4.86
CA SER A 9 6.71 13.15 4.25
C SER A 9 6.45 12.85 2.78
N PHE A 10 5.50 11.97 2.48
CA PHE A 10 5.03 11.74 1.12
C PHE A 10 4.01 12.82 0.73
N SER A 11 4.13 13.38 -0.48
CA SER A 11 3.12 14.31 -0.96
C SER A 11 1.83 13.56 -1.33
N PRO A 12 0.65 14.19 -1.19
CA PRO A 12 -0.61 13.58 -1.64
C PRO A 12 -0.63 13.21 -3.12
N SER A 13 0.04 14.00 -3.98
CA SER A 13 0.17 13.71 -5.41
C SER A 13 0.97 12.44 -5.67
N TYR A 14 2.11 12.27 -4.98
CA TYR A 14 2.94 11.08 -5.10
C TYR A 14 2.16 9.82 -4.68
N LEU A 15 1.41 9.90 -3.57
CA LEU A 15 0.60 8.78 -3.09
C LEU A 15 -0.48 8.41 -4.11
N ARG A 16 -1.16 9.40 -4.69
CA ARG A 16 -2.16 9.19 -5.74
C ARG A 16 -1.56 8.56 -6.99
N GLU A 17 -0.43 9.07 -7.46
CA GLU A 17 0.29 8.52 -8.64
C GLU A 17 0.66 7.06 -8.44
N ARG A 18 1.18 6.68 -7.27
CA ARG A 18 1.50 5.28 -6.95
C ARG A 18 0.28 4.37 -6.95
N VAL A 19 -0.85 4.83 -6.42
CA VAL A 19 -2.10 4.07 -6.45
C VAL A 19 -2.59 3.90 -7.89
N GLN A 20 -2.61 4.98 -8.68
CA GLN A 20 -3.06 4.95 -10.07
C GLN A 20 -2.18 4.05 -10.94
N GLU A 21 -0.85 4.09 -10.75
CA GLU A 21 0.10 3.22 -11.43
C GLU A 21 -0.25 1.75 -11.20
N ILE A 22 -0.46 1.35 -9.95
CA ILE A 22 -0.83 -0.03 -9.59
C ILE A 22 -2.20 -0.42 -10.15
N LEU A 23 -3.21 0.44 -10.04
CA LEU A 23 -4.55 0.17 -10.57
C LEU A 23 -4.57 0.07 -12.11
N SER A 24 -3.67 0.80 -12.79
CA SER A 24 -3.56 0.81 -14.24
C SER A 24 -2.76 -0.36 -14.85
N THR A 25 -2.03 -1.11 -14.02
CA THR A 25 -1.13 -2.19 -14.47
C THR A 25 -1.89 -3.36 -15.12
N GLY A 26 -3.15 -3.60 -14.74
CA GLY A 26 -4.01 -4.64 -15.33
C GLY A 26 -3.64 -6.09 -14.93
N SER A 27 -2.66 -6.27 -14.06
CA SER A 27 -2.27 -7.54 -13.46
C SER A 27 -2.01 -7.35 -11.95
N LEU A 28 -1.89 -8.46 -11.21
CA LEU A 28 -1.63 -8.39 -9.78
C LEU A 28 -0.20 -7.88 -9.51
N PRO A 29 -0.04 -6.82 -8.70
CA PRO A 29 1.28 -6.28 -8.38
C PRO A 29 2.07 -7.26 -7.52
N PRO A 30 3.40 -7.37 -7.73
CA PRO A 30 4.24 -8.22 -6.90
C PRO A 30 4.39 -7.65 -5.49
N VAL A 31 4.53 -8.53 -4.50
CA VAL A 31 4.89 -8.14 -3.14
C VAL A 31 6.38 -7.77 -3.08
N VAL A 32 6.68 -6.55 -2.63
CA VAL A 32 8.06 -6.08 -2.46
C VAL A 32 8.77 -6.91 -1.38
N GLN A 33 10.06 -7.16 -1.60
CA GLN A 33 10.86 -8.01 -0.72
C GLN A 33 11.53 -7.22 0.40
N ALA A 34 11.97 -7.93 1.44
CA ALA A 34 12.76 -7.36 2.53
C ALA A 34 13.96 -6.56 2.00
N GLY A 35 14.18 -5.38 2.56
CA GLY A 35 15.19 -4.44 2.11
C GLY A 35 14.65 -3.30 1.23
N HIS A 36 13.47 -3.47 0.62
CA HIS A 36 12.80 -2.40 -0.13
C HIS A 36 12.57 -1.17 0.77
N PRO A 37 12.95 0.06 0.37
CA PRO A 37 12.90 1.24 1.23
C PRO A 37 11.52 1.52 1.84
N VAL A 38 10.44 1.25 1.08
CA VAL A 38 9.05 1.43 1.52
C VAL A 38 8.72 0.65 2.80
N LEU A 39 9.37 -0.50 3.03
CA LEU A 39 9.15 -1.34 4.20
C LEU A 39 9.93 -0.86 5.44
N ARG A 40 10.82 0.13 5.27
CA ARG A 40 11.63 0.72 6.36
C ARG A 40 11.21 2.15 6.69
N GLN A 41 10.22 2.68 5.98
CA GLN A 41 9.67 4.01 6.19
C GLN A 41 8.32 3.91 6.87
N HIS A 42 8.02 4.88 7.74
CA HIS A 42 6.70 4.97 8.31
C HIS A 42 5.75 5.52 7.23
N ALA A 43 4.73 4.73 6.88
CA ALA A 43 3.77 5.08 5.83
C ALA A 43 2.99 6.35 6.19
N ALA A 44 2.53 7.09 5.18
CA ALA A 44 1.69 8.26 5.37
C ALA A 44 0.29 7.86 5.87
N ALA A 45 -0.27 8.64 6.79
CA ALA A 45 -1.66 8.47 7.20
C ALA A 45 -2.59 8.69 5.99
N PHE A 46 -3.66 7.92 5.89
CA PHE A 46 -4.70 8.18 4.90
C PHE A 46 -5.54 9.39 5.33
N ASP A 47 -5.58 10.44 4.51
CA ASP A 47 -6.32 11.68 4.75
C ASP A 47 -7.25 12.06 3.59
N GLY A 48 -7.49 11.14 2.65
CA GLY A 48 -8.29 11.37 1.45
C GLY A 48 -7.46 11.66 0.19
N GLN A 49 -6.24 11.12 0.12
CA GLN A 49 -5.34 11.35 -1.03
C GLN A 49 -5.89 10.80 -2.36
N ILE A 50 -6.75 9.78 -2.30
CA ILE A 50 -7.41 9.15 -3.45
C ILE A 50 -8.94 9.19 -3.29
N SER A 51 -9.65 9.10 -4.40
CA SER A 51 -11.11 9.05 -4.42
C SER A 51 -11.65 7.78 -3.75
N ALA A 52 -12.92 7.81 -3.34
CA ALA A 52 -13.57 6.62 -2.77
C ALA A 52 -13.60 5.43 -3.76
N ALA A 53 -13.72 5.71 -5.06
CA ALA A 53 -13.70 4.68 -6.10
C ALA A 53 -12.31 4.03 -6.23
N GLU A 54 -11.24 4.84 -6.26
CA GLU A 54 -9.86 4.33 -6.27
C GLU A 54 -9.55 3.53 -5.00
N LEU A 55 -10.02 3.98 -3.83
CA LEU A 55 -9.85 3.25 -2.57
C LEU A 55 -10.53 1.88 -2.60
N GLN A 56 -11.76 1.79 -3.11
CA GLN A 56 -12.47 0.51 -3.25
C GLN A 56 -11.75 -0.44 -4.20
N GLN A 57 -11.26 0.08 -5.34
CA GLN A 57 -10.49 -0.72 -6.30
C GLN A 57 -9.18 -1.22 -5.68
N LEU A 58 -8.48 -0.37 -4.94
CA LEU A 58 -7.23 -0.74 -4.25
C LEU A 58 -7.47 -1.82 -3.19
N ILE A 59 -8.52 -1.70 -2.38
CA ILE A 59 -8.89 -2.72 -1.38
C ILE A 59 -9.19 -4.06 -2.06
N ALA A 60 -9.96 -4.06 -3.16
CA ALA A 60 -10.27 -5.27 -3.91
C ALA A 60 -9.00 -5.93 -4.46
N LEU A 61 -8.09 -5.14 -5.02
CA LEU A 61 -6.80 -5.62 -5.51
C LEU A 61 -5.94 -6.21 -4.39
N MET A 62 -5.85 -5.54 -3.23
CA MET A 62 -5.08 -6.04 -2.08
C MET A 62 -5.59 -7.38 -1.57
N ARG A 63 -6.91 -7.58 -1.57
CA ARG A 63 -7.52 -8.88 -1.22
C ARG A 63 -7.18 -9.96 -2.23
N GLN A 64 -7.27 -9.67 -3.53
CA GLN A 64 -6.85 -10.60 -4.58
C GLN A 64 -5.38 -11.03 -4.42
N VAL A 65 -4.49 -10.08 -4.10
CA VAL A 65 -3.08 -10.42 -3.82
C VAL A 65 -2.96 -11.33 -2.59
N THR A 66 -3.77 -11.12 -1.55
CA THR A 66 -3.78 -11.97 -0.35
C THR A 66 -4.22 -13.40 -0.67
N HIS A 67 -5.18 -13.57 -1.59
CA HIS A 67 -5.62 -14.90 -2.04
C HIS A 67 -4.55 -15.65 -2.86
N GLU A 68 -3.82 -14.94 -3.74
CA GLU A 68 -2.75 -15.54 -4.55
C GLU A 68 -1.46 -15.81 -3.77
N ALA A 69 -1.17 -15.00 -2.76
CA ALA A 69 -0.06 -15.17 -1.83
C ALA A 69 -0.62 -15.53 -0.44
N PRO A 70 -1.02 -16.80 -0.21
CA PRO A 70 -1.85 -17.19 0.92
C PRO A 70 -1.24 -16.74 2.25
N GLY A 71 -1.93 -15.78 2.88
CA GLY A 71 -1.61 -15.17 4.15
C GLY A 71 -2.86 -14.50 4.74
N VAL A 72 -2.79 -14.11 6.01
CA VAL A 72 -3.96 -13.57 6.76
C VAL A 72 -4.24 -12.08 6.51
N GLY A 73 -3.48 -11.45 5.63
CA GLY A 73 -3.61 -10.02 5.33
C GLY A 73 -2.43 -9.44 4.55
N LEU A 74 -2.61 -8.19 4.12
CA LEU A 74 -1.67 -7.45 3.30
C LEU A 74 -1.72 -5.95 3.62
N ALA A 75 -0.56 -5.32 3.80
CA ALA A 75 -0.43 -3.88 3.95
C ALA A 75 -0.03 -3.22 2.62
N ALA A 76 -0.54 -2.02 2.34
CA ALA A 76 -0.24 -1.28 1.11
C ALA A 76 1.28 -1.07 0.85
N PRO A 77 2.16 -0.89 1.87
CA PRO A 77 3.61 -0.85 1.65
C PRO A 77 4.19 -2.12 1.04
N GLN A 78 3.56 -3.29 1.25
CA GLN A 78 3.97 -4.53 0.61
C GLN A 78 3.75 -4.49 -0.91
N LEU A 79 2.90 -3.59 -1.40
CA LEU A 79 2.71 -3.31 -2.82
C LEU A 79 3.51 -2.09 -3.30
N GLY A 80 4.40 -1.54 -2.48
CA GLY A 80 5.16 -0.33 -2.83
C GLY A 80 4.41 0.99 -2.61
N ILE A 81 3.20 0.97 -2.04
CA ILE A 81 2.41 2.18 -1.74
C ILE A 81 2.67 2.57 -0.27
N PRO A 82 3.35 3.69 0.02
CA PRO A 82 3.66 4.07 1.39
C PRO A 82 2.48 4.77 2.08
N LEU A 83 1.32 4.10 2.12
CA LEU A 83 0.09 4.55 2.73
C LEU A 83 -0.31 3.62 3.89
N GLN A 84 -0.81 4.18 4.98
CA GLN A 84 -1.34 3.44 6.13
C GLN A 84 -2.72 2.84 5.77
N LEU A 85 -2.69 1.78 4.97
CA LEU A 85 -3.84 1.00 4.56
C LEU A 85 -3.45 -0.48 4.64
N ALA A 86 -4.36 -1.31 5.16
CA ALA A 86 -4.18 -2.75 5.22
C ALA A 86 -5.53 -3.45 5.03
N VAL A 87 -5.48 -4.68 4.52
CA VAL A 87 -6.60 -5.62 4.50
C VAL A 87 -6.24 -6.83 5.36
N LEU A 88 -7.24 -7.39 6.03
CA LEU A 88 -7.15 -8.64 6.79
C LEU A 88 -8.27 -9.56 6.31
N GLU A 89 -7.94 -10.82 6.07
CA GLU A 89 -8.85 -11.85 5.56
C GLU A 89 -8.38 -13.22 6.05
N ASP A 90 -9.31 -14.07 6.52
CA ASP A 90 -9.09 -15.44 7.00
C ASP A 90 -9.98 -16.40 6.20
#